data_AF-A0A1F4QF99-F1
#
_entry.id   AF-A0A1F4QF99-F1
#
_cell.length_a   1.000
_cell.length_b   1.000
_cell.length_c   1.000
_cell.angle_alpha   90.00
_cell.angle_beta   90.00
_cell.angle_gamma   90.00
#
_symmetry.space_group_name_H-M   'P 1'
#
loop_
_entity.id
_entity.type
_entity.pdbx_description
1 polymer ?
#
loop_
_entity_poly.entity_id
_entity_poly.type
_entity_poly.pdbx_seq_one_letter_code
_entity_poly.pdbx_strand_id
1 'polypeptide(L)'
;MPGKDAEATTIEDQPRQVRAWYGLPGEIVVESGHWHLVKVGPLPLPHPPVINRLIRRGLPREEKLRLSYWHELGHLQTLPLALAHAVWLWHGRSRRPRPWMGRLIRLAAALVAHEAAWELASETYVVTKSGPRYRRLHRKYPNPLRPAFWVGMAGLALVGTVFFVRKQSQGQ
;
A
#
# COMPACT_ATOMS: atom_id res chain seq x y z
N MET A 1 33.89 27.78 7.85
CA MET A 1 33.96 26.54 7.06
C MET A 1 32.53 26.14 6.69
N PRO A 2 32.05 26.53 5.51
CA PRO A 2 30.73 26.13 4.99
C PRO A 2 30.78 24.71 4.39
N GLY A 3 29.67 23.98 4.47
CA GLY A 3 29.33 22.93 3.50
C GLY A 3 29.56 21.47 3.92
N LYS A 4 28.74 20.94 4.84
CA LYS A 4 28.48 19.48 4.95
C LYS A 4 27.02 19.10 4.65
N ASP A 5 26.27 20.02 4.05
CA ASP A 5 24.84 19.86 3.77
C ASP A 5 24.54 19.51 2.29
N ALA A 6 25.57 19.22 1.48
CA ALA A 6 25.44 19.12 0.02
C ALA A 6 25.17 17.70 -0.55
N GLU A 7 24.99 16.68 0.30
CA GLU A 7 24.84 15.29 -0.18
C GLU A 7 23.46 14.65 0.10
N ALA A 8 22.55 15.38 0.75
CA ALA A 8 21.18 14.91 1.01
C ALA A 8 20.20 15.19 -0.16
N THR A 9 20.64 15.86 -1.22
CA THR A 9 19.81 16.38 -2.31
C THR A 9 19.55 15.38 -3.45
N THR A 10 20.17 14.20 -3.45
CA THR A 10 20.19 13.31 -4.63
C THR A 10 19.13 12.21 -4.66
N ILE A 11 18.30 12.07 -3.61
CA ILE A 11 17.23 11.05 -3.58
C ILE A 11 15.86 11.66 -3.93
N GLU A 12 15.71 12.97 -3.77
CA GLU A 12 14.42 13.63 -3.95
C GLU A 12 14.16 13.90 -5.44
N ASP A 13 12.96 13.57 -5.87
CA ASP A 13 12.34 13.97 -7.14
C ASP A 13 12.92 13.40 -8.43
N GLN A 14 14.00 12.61 -8.38
CA GLN A 14 14.51 11.91 -9.57
C GLN A 14 13.71 10.60 -9.81
N PRO A 15 13.08 10.44 -10.99
CA PRO A 15 12.42 9.21 -11.35
C PRO A 15 13.38 8.02 -11.34
N ARG A 16 13.03 6.97 -10.60
CA ARG A 16 13.82 5.73 -10.57
C ARG A 16 13.16 4.67 -11.42
N GLN A 17 13.86 4.27 -12.47
CA GLN A 17 13.46 3.11 -13.28
C GLN A 17 13.62 1.83 -12.45
N VAL A 18 12.57 1.02 -12.42
CA VAL A 18 12.52 -0.25 -11.71
C VAL A 18 11.90 -1.33 -12.59
N ARG A 19 12.08 -2.59 -12.19
CA ARG A 19 11.45 -3.73 -12.84
C ARG A 19 10.84 -4.65 -11.80
N ALA A 20 9.60 -5.05 -12.02
CA ALA A 20 8.94 -6.06 -11.22
C ALA A 20 9.61 -7.44 -11.42
N TRP A 21 9.49 -8.35 -10.45
CA TRP A 21 10.02 -9.72 -10.56
C TRP A 21 9.42 -10.51 -11.75
N TYR A 22 8.23 -10.11 -12.20
CA TYR A 22 7.53 -10.66 -13.37
C TYR A 22 7.77 -9.84 -14.65
N GLY A 23 8.84 -9.02 -14.69
CA GLY A 23 9.35 -8.38 -15.90
C GLY A 23 8.75 -7.02 -16.28
N LEU A 24 7.68 -6.58 -15.61
CA LEU A 24 7.00 -5.31 -15.91
C LEU A 24 7.89 -4.10 -15.52
N PRO A 25 8.23 -3.21 -16.47
CA PRO A 25 8.95 -1.99 -16.14
C PRO A 25 8.05 -0.99 -15.42
N GLY A 26 8.66 -0.20 -14.54
CA GLY A 26 7.98 0.88 -13.85
C GLY A 26 8.92 2.02 -13.49
N GLU A 27 8.33 3.13 -13.08
CA GLU A 27 9.03 4.32 -12.64
C GLU A 27 8.49 4.71 -11.26
N ILE A 28 9.39 4.97 -10.30
CA ILE A 28 9.01 5.38 -8.95
C ILE A 28 9.53 6.81 -8.73
N VAL A 29 8.61 7.70 -8.37
CA VAL A 29 8.91 9.04 -7.86
C VAL A 29 8.39 9.13 -6.43
N VAL A 30 9.31 9.31 -5.49
CA VAL A 30 8.98 9.51 -4.07
C VAL A 30 9.11 11.00 -3.78
N GLU A 31 8.02 11.75 -3.90
CA GLU A 31 8.02 13.15 -3.48
C GLU A 31 7.92 13.26 -1.95
N SER A 32 8.52 14.32 -1.41
CA SER A 32 8.53 14.55 0.03
C SER A 32 7.14 14.99 0.56
N GLY A 33 6.29 14.01 0.91
CA GLY A 33 5.26 14.16 1.95
C GLY A 33 3.79 14.19 1.51
N HIS A 34 3.47 14.39 0.23
CA HIS A 34 2.07 14.55 -0.19
C HIS A 34 1.58 13.53 -1.21
N TRP A 35 2.41 13.09 -2.15
CA TRP A 35 2.05 12.13 -3.18
C TRP A 35 3.22 11.23 -3.50
N HIS A 36 2.94 9.97 -3.78
CA HIS A 36 3.90 9.09 -4.44
C HIS A 36 3.35 8.70 -5.81
N LEU A 37 4.24 8.58 -6.77
CA LEU A 37 3.90 8.18 -8.12
C LEU A 37 4.62 6.90 -8.47
N VAL A 38 3.85 5.84 -8.69
CA VAL A 38 4.31 4.65 -9.40
C VAL A 38 3.71 4.71 -10.79
N LYS A 39 4.56 4.75 -11.83
CA LYS A 39 4.12 4.50 -13.20
C LYS A 39 4.34 3.05 -13.53
N VAL A 40 3.31 2.42 -14.09
CA VAL A 40 3.37 1.06 -14.63
C VAL A 40 3.16 1.18 -16.14
N GLY A 41 4.25 1.11 -16.91
CA GLY A 41 4.21 1.55 -18.31
C GLY A 41 3.76 3.03 -18.40
N PRO A 42 2.73 3.36 -19.20
CA PRO A 42 2.26 4.74 -19.35
C PRO A 42 1.28 5.20 -18.24
N LEU A 43 0.83 4.30 -17.35
CA LEU A 43 -0.24 4.59 -16.40
C LEU A 43 0.33 5.10 -15.07
N PRO A 44 0.11 6.38 -14.70
CA PRO A 44 0.41 6.88 -13.37
C PRO A 44 -0.63 6.35 -12.37
N LEU A 45 -0.14 5.82 -11.25
CA LEU A 45 -0.96 5.43 -10.10
C LEU A 45 -0.65 6.37 -8.92
N PRO A 46 -1.21 7.59 -8.91
CA PRO A 46 -1.07 8.48 -7.77
C PRO A 46 -1.84 7.88 -6.60
N HIS A 47 -1.20 7.80 -5.44
CA HIS A 47 -1.91 7.44 -4.21
C HIS A 47 -1.45 8.30 -3.04
N PRO A 48 -2.36 8.59 -2.10
CA PRO A 48 -2.03 9.33 -0.90
C PRO A 48 -1.07 8.49 -0.03
N PRO A 49 -0.05 9.11 0.57
CA PRO A 49 0.96 8.39 1.34
C PRO A 49 0.45 8.12 2.77
N VAL A 50 -0.67 7.41 2.90
CA VAL A 50 -1.33 7.08 4.18
C VAL A 50 -0.33 6.43 5.13
N ILE A 51 0.49 5.52 4.62
CA ILE A 51 1.53 4.82 5.36
C ILE A 51 2.61 5.76 5.89
N ASN A 52 3.01 6.75 5.10
CA ASN A 52 4.01 7.72 5.54
C ASN A 52 3.53 8.57 6.71
N ARG A 53 2.23 8.89 6.72
CA ARG A 53 1.61 9.69 7.78
C ARG A 53 1.43 8.87 9.06
N LEU A 54 1.10 7.59 8.91
CA LEU A 54 0.83 6.72 10.05
C LEU A 54 2.07 5.99 10.55
N ILE A 55 2.67 5.09 9.76
CA ILE A 55 3.73 4.17 10.21
C ILE A 55 5.10 4.86 10.31
N ARG A 56 5.38 5.78 9.38
CA ARG A 56 6.71 6.40 9.25
C ARG A 56 6.85 7.72 10.04
N ARG A 57 5.86 8.05 10.88
CA ARG A 57 5.90 9.22 11.78
C ARG A 57 7.12 9.13 12.71
N GLY A 58 7.90 10.20 12.79
CA GLY A 58 9.08 10.31 13.66
C GLY A 58 10.37 9.69 13.11
N LEU A 59 10.35 9.07 11.92
CA LEU A 59 11.58 8.60 11.28
C LEU A 59 12.40 9.76 10.69
N PRO A 60 13.75 9.66 10.71
CA PRO A 60 14.61 10.57 9.94
C PRO A 60 14.21 10.58 8.46
N ARG A 61 14.33 11.75 7.81
CA ARG A 61 13.91 11.97 6.42
C ARG A 61 14.44 10.91 5.46
N GLU A 62 15.74 10.63 5.51
CA GLU A 62 16.38 9.63 4.65
C GLU A 62 15.78 8.23 4.83
N GLU A 63 15.51 7.84 6.07
CA GLU A 63 14.91 6.54 6.38
C GLU A 63 13.45 6.48 5.95
N LYS A 64 12.72 7.59 6.10
CA LYS A 64 11.36 7.72 5.59
C LYS A 64 11.32 7.56 4.07
N LEU A 65 12.14 8.31 3.33
CA LEU A 65 12.22 8.23 1.86
C LEU A 65 12.61 6.83 1.40
N ARG A 66 13.56 6.19 2.08
CA ARG A 66 14.01 4.84 1.75
C ARG A 66 12.92 3.80 1.97
N LEU A 67 12.18 3.87 3.07
CA LEU A 67 11.05 2.96 3.32
C LEU A 67 9.88 3.26 2.38
N SER A 68 9.62 4.53 2.06
CA SER A 68 8.65 4.92 1.03
C SER A 68 8.99 4.29 -0.31
N TYR A 69 10.24 4.41 -0.79
CA TYR A 69 10.68 3.78 -2.02
C TYR A 69 10.41 2.27 -2.05
N TRP A 70 10.73 1.56 -0.96
CA TRP A 70 10.46 0.12 -0.88
C TRP A 70 8.97 -0.20 -0.88
N HIS A 71 8.14 0.69 -0.36
CA HIS A 71 6.69 0.54 -0.33
C HIS A 71 6.08 0.73 -1.71
N GLU A 72 6.49 1.79 -2.41
CA GLU A 72 6.15 2.03 -3.82
C GLU A 72 6.54 0.85 -4.71
N LEU A 73 7.76 0.36 -4.53
CA LEU A 73 8.21 -0.85 -5.21
C LEU A 73 7.38 -2.06 -4.76
N GLY A 74 6.99 -2.14 -3.50
CA GLY A 74 6.09 -3.16 -2.96
C GLY A 74 4.76 -3.24 -3.69
N HIS A 75 4.15 -2.12 -4.04
CA HIS A 75 2.92 -2.11 -4.84
C HIS A 75 3.13 -2.79 -6.18
N LEU A 76 4.21 -2.44 -6.88
CA LEU A 76 4.55 -3.07 -8.14
C LEU A 76 4.82 -4.57 -7.96
N GLN A 77 5.64 -4.96 -6.99
CA GLN A 77 6.03 -6.37 -6.79
C GLN A 77 4.86 -7.25 -6.32
N THR A 78 3.87 -6.66 -5.64
CA THR A 78 2.70 -7.37 -5.11
C THR A 78 1.44 -7.22 -5.98
N LEU A 79 1.52 -6.50 -7.11
CA LEU A 79 0.41 -6.33 -8.04
C LEU A 79 -0.26 -7.65 -8.45
N PRO A 80 0.46 -8.77 -8.73
CA PRO A 80 -0.20 -10.05 -9.01
C PRO A 80 -1.11 -10.54 -7.88
N LEU A 81 -0.74 -10.32 -6.62
CA LEU A 81 -1.57 -10.66 -5.45
C LEU A 81 -2.78 -9.75 -5.35
N ALA A 82 -2.60 -8.45 -5.60
CA ALA A 82 -3.70 -7.50 -5.66
C ALA A 82 -4.72 -7.90 -6.74
N LEU A 83 -4.27 -8.20 -7.96
CA LEU A 83 -5.13 -8.66 -9.05
C LEU A 83 -5.87 -9.96 -8.68
N ALA A 84 -5.19 -10.92 -8.06
CA ALA A 84 -5.83 -12.15 -7.59
C ALA A 84 -6.95 -11.87 -6.57
N HIS A 85 -6.73 -10.94 -5.64
CA HIS A 85 -7.75 -10.52 -4.67
C HIS A 85 -8.93 -9.81 -5.34
N ALA A 86 -8.68 -8.93 -6.32
CA ALA A 86 -9.74 -8.28 -7.10
C ALA A 86 -10.60 -9.30 -7.88
N VAL A 87 -9.98 -10.29 -8.50
CA VAL A 87 -10.66 -11.41 -9.19
C VAL A 87 -11.49 -12.22 -8.19
N TRP A 88 -10.94 -12.54 -7.03
CA TRP A 88 -11.69 -13.24 -5.98
C TRP A 88 -12.92 -12.43 -5.55
N LEU A 89 -12.78 -11.14 -5.24
CA LEU A 89 -13.92 -10.29 -4.92
C LEU A 89 -14.97 -10.34 -6.03
N TRP A 90 -14.57 -10.13 -7.29
CA TRP A 90 -15.47 -10.15 -8.45
C TRP A 90 -16.28 -11.45 -8.56
N HIS A 91 -15.64 -12.62 -8.44
CA HIS A 91 -16.30 -13.92 -8.52
C HIS A 91 -17.13 -14.24 -7.27
N GLY A 92 -16.72 -13.75 -6.11
CA GLY A 92 -17.41 -13.92 -4.84
C GLY A 92 -18.66 -13.05 -4.69
N ARG A 93 -18.91 -12.09 -5.59
CA ARG A 93 -20.05 -11.18 -5.50
C ARG A 93 -21.38 -11.94 -5.53
N SER A 94 -22.25 -11.67 -4.56
CA SER A 94 -23.63 -12.15 -4.58
C SER A 94 -24.38 -11.49 -5.75
N ARG A 95 -25.03 -12.33 -6.58
CA ARG A 95 -25.83 -11.93 -7.74
C ARG A 95 -27.27 -11.52 -7.39
N ARG A 96 -27.61 -11.45 -6.10
CA ARG A 96 -28.97 -11.05 -5.70
C ARG A 96 -29.25 -9.61 -6.12
N PRO A 97 -30.47 -9.32 -6.61
CA PRO A 97 -30.87 -7.95 -6.91
C PRO A 97 -30.82 -7.12 -5.62
N ARG A 98 -30.26 -5.92 -5.72
CA ARG A 98 -30.17 -4.95 -4.62
C ARG A 98 -30.52 -3.56 -5.12
N PRO A 99 -31.10 -2.70 -4.26
CA PRO A 99 -31.29 -1.30 -4.59
C PRO A 99 -29.94 -0.66 -4.95
N TRP A 100 -29.96 0.38 -5.78
CA TRP A 100 -28.75 1.03 -6.29
C TRP A 100 -27.80 1.47 -5.17
N MET A 101 -28.32 2.02 -4.08
CA MET A 101 -27.52 2.45 -2.93
C MET A 101 -26.82 1.27 -2.24
N GLY A 102 -27.51 0.12 -2.12
CA GLY A 102 -26.90 -1.12 -1.61
C GLY A 102 -25.81 -1.68 -2.54
N ARG A 103 -25.91 -1.46 -3.85
CA ARG A 103 -24.84 -1.79 -4.80
C ARG A 103 -23.62 -0.88 -4.61
N LEU A 104 -23.83 0.43 -4.41
CA LEU A 104 -22.76 1.39 -4.17
C LEU A 104 -22.00 1.12 -2.87
N ILE A 105 -22.70 0.94 -1.75
CA ILE A 105 -22.06 0.62 -0.46
C ILE A 105 -21.20 -0.64 -0.57
N ARG A 106 -21.72 -1.65 -1.27
CA ARG A 106 -21.00 -2.90 -1.47
C ARG A 106 -19.76 -2.72 -2.35
N LEU A 107 -19.87 -1.93 -3.43
CA LEU A 107 -18.74 -1.61 -4.28
C LEU A 107 -17.66 -0.86 -3.49
N ALA A 108 -18.05 0.15 -2.72
CA ALA A 108 -17.14 0.89 -1.85
C ALA A 108 -16.44 -0.05 -0.84
N ALA A 109 -17.17 -0.98 -0.22
CA ALA A 109 -16.58 -1.97 0.68
C ALA A 109 -15.58 -2.90 -0.02
N ALA A 110 -15.85 -3.32 -1.27
CA ALA A 110 -14.88 -4.10 -2.05
C ALA A 110 -13.62 -3.31 -2.38
N LEU A 111 -13.76 -2.04 -2.80
CA LEU A 111 -12.62 -1.18 -3.10
C LEU A 111 -11.76 -0.96 -1.85
N VAL A 112 -12.38 -0.63 -0.71
CA VAL A 112 -11.67 -0.47 0.57
C VAL A 112 -10.97 -1.75 0.99
N ALA A 113 -11.63 -2.91 0.86
CA ALA A 113 -11.01 -4.19 1.18
C ALA A 113 -9.81 -4.51 0.28
N HIS A 114 -9.92 -4.20 -1.01
CA HIS A 114 -8.88 -4.42 -2.00
C HIS A 114 -7.66 -3.53 -1.75
N GLU A 115 -7.87 -2.23 -1.59
CA GLU A 115 -6.80 -1.28 -1.25
C GLU A 115 -6.13 -1.67 0.07
N ALA A 116 -6.91 -2.05 1.09
CA ALA A 116 -6.36 -2.49 2.37
C ALA A 116 -5.49 -3.75 2.24
N ALA A 117 -5.91 -4.72 1.42
CA ALA A 117 -5.12 -5.92 1.16
C ALA A 117 -3.83 -5.61 0.40
N TRP A 118 -3.89 -4.72 -0.59
CA TRP A 118 -2.72 -4.34 -1.38
C TRP A 118 -1.69 -3.56 -0.55
N GLU A 119 -2.14 -2.60 0.25
CA GLU A 119 -1.31 -1.86 1.21
C GLU A 119 -0.59 -2.78 2.22
N LEU A 120 -1.30 -3.78 2.76
CA LEU A 120 -0.69 -4.79 3.63
C LEU A 120 0.38 -5.61 2.91
N ALA A 121 0.13 -6.01 1.66
CA ALA A 121 1.09 -6.75 0.86
C ALA A 121 2.34 -5.91 0.56
N SER A 122 2.16 -4.64 0.17
CA SER A 122 3.23 -3.67 -0.07
C SER A 122 4.06 -3.41 1.18
N GLU A 123 3.45 -3.19 2.34
CA GLU A 123 4.20 -2.98 3.59
C GLU A 123 4.89 -4.28 4.07
N THR A 124 4.27 -5.44 3.86
CA THR A 124 4.93 -6.74 4.11
C THR A 124 6.18 -6.89 3.24
N TYR A 125 6.11 -6.46 1.98
CA TYR A 125 7.29 -6.41 1.11
C TYR A 125 8.39 -5.49 1.67
N VAL A 126 8.05 -4.32 2.24
CA VAL A 126 9.02 -3.46 2.93
C VAL A 126 9.69 -4.19 4.11
N VAL A 127 8.89 -4.86 4.95
CA VAL A 127 9.39 -5.61 6.11
C VAL A 127 10.34 -6.71 5.68
N THR A 128 10.01 -7.47 4.64
CA THR A 128 10.85 -8.57 4.14
C THR A 128 12.13 -8.07 3.49
N LYS A 129 12.08 -7.02 2.66
CA LYS A 129 13.26 -6.46 1.99
C LYS A 129 14.19 -5.71 2.93
N SER A 130 13.66 -4.95 3.88
CA SER A 130 14.46 -4.19 4.85
C SER A 130 14.93 -5.04 6.04
N GLY A 131 14.25 -6.15 6.33
CA GLY A 131 14.65 -7.17 7.28
C GLY A 131 15.03 -6.61 8.66
N PRO A 132 16.21 -6.95 9.21
CA PRO A 132 16.66 -6.46 10.52
C PRO A 132 16.72 -4.94 10.64
N ARG A 133 16.97 -4.21 9.55
CA ARG A 133 17.04 -2.74 9.57
C ARG A 133 15.67 -2.13 9.86
N TYR A 134 14.59 -2.68 9.31
CA TYR A 134 13.22 -2.23 9.62
C TYR A 134 12.92 -2.33 11.11
N ARG A 135 13.27 -3.48 11.73
CA ARG A 135 13.07 -3.71 13.16
C ARG A 135 13.89 -2.74 14.01
N ARG A 136 15.16 -2.52 13.67
CA ARG A 136 16.03 -1.58 14.40
C ARG A 136 15.51 -0.15 14.32
N LEU A 137 15.09 0.30 13.13
CA LEU A 137 14.56 1.66 12.95
C LEU A 137 13.34 1.90 13.83
N HIS A 138 12.38 0.99 13.84
CA HIS A 138 11.17 1.17 14.65
C HIS A 138 11.36 0.85 16.15
N ARG A 139 12.47 0.21 16.55
CA ARG A 139 12.86 0.17 17.96
C ARG A 139 13.47 1.49 18.40
N LYS A 140 14.30 2.10 17.54
CA LYS A 140 14.94 3.40 17.80
C LYS A 140 13.94 4.56 17.77
N TYR A 141 12.96 4.50 16.88
CA TYR A 141 11.89 5.48 16.70
C TYR A 141 10.53 4.79 16.87
N PRO A 142 10.10 4.54 18.12
CA PRO A 142 8.83 3.86 18.38
C PRO A 142 7.66 4.72 17.91
N ASN A 143 6.64 4.05 17.36
CA ASN A 143 5.43 4.71 16.86
C ASN A 143 4.18 3.91 17.28
N PRO A 144 3.33 4.45 18.17
CA PRO A 144 2.16 3.75 18.70
C PRO A 144 1.05 3.52 17.65
N LEU A 145 1.09 4.24 16.52
CA LEU A 145 0.10 4.08 15.45
C LEU A 145 0.35 2.85 14.58
N ARG A 146 1.55 2.25 14.65
CA ARG A 146 1.90 1.13 13.78
C ARG A 146 1.07 -0.14 14.05
N PRO A 147 0.87 -0.60 15.30
CA PRO A 147 -0.05 -1.70 15.57
C PRO A 147 -1.48 -1.40 15.11
N ALA A 148 -1.96 -0.17 15.34
CA ALA A 148 -3.29 0.26 14.90
C ALA A 148 -3.44 0.21 13.38
N PHE A 149 -2.41 0.60 12.64
CA PHE A 149 -2.36 0.43 11.19
C PHE A 149 -2.52 -1.04 10.78
N TRP A 150 -1.67 -1.94 11.31
CA TRP A 150 -1.69 -3.35 10.92
C TRP A 150 -3.04 -4.01 11.24
N VAL A 151 -3.57 -3.78 12.44
CA VAL A 151 -4.87 -4.31 12.87
C VAL A 151 -6.00 -3.70 12.06
N GLY A 152 -5.99 -2.39 11.84
CA GLY A 152 -7.01 -1.67 11.09
C GLY A 152 -7.08 -2.14 9.65
N MET A 153 -5.95 -2.19 8.94
CA MET A 153 -5.90 -2.64 7.55
C MET A 153 -6.24 -4.13 7.42
N ALA A 154 -5.77 -4.99 8.33
CA ALA A 154 -6.13 -6.40 8.34
C ALA A 154 -7.65 -6.59 8.57
N GLY A 155 -8.23 -5.81 9.49
CA GLY A 155 -9.67 -5.77 9.72
C GLY A 155 -10.44 -5.32 8.49
N LEU A 156 -10.05 -4.21 7.85
CA LEU A 156 -10.69 -3.71 6.63
C LEU A 156 -10.62 -4.72 5.49
N ALA A 157 -9.44 -5.31 5.24
CA ALA A 157 -9.25 -6.32 4.23
C ALA A 157 -10.12 -7.56 4.50
N LEU A 158 -10.09 -8.10 5.72
CA LEU A 158 -10.81 -9.32 6.08
C LEU A 158 -12.32 -9.12 6.13
N VAL A 159 -12.79 -8.14 6.92
CA VAL A 159 -14.23 -7.87 7.12
C VAL A 159 -14.85 -7.41 5.80
N GLY A 160 -14.18 -6.53 5.06
CA GLY A 160 -14.65 -6.08 3.76
C GLY A 160 -14.72 -7.22 2.74
N THR A 161 -13.72 -8.09 2.69
CA THR A 161 -13.74 -9.29 1.83
C THR A 161 -14.86 -10.24 2.22
N VAL A 162 -15.02 -10.58 3.50
CA VAL A 162 -16.08 -11.47 3.98
C VAL A 162 -17.45 -10.86 3.71
N PHE A 163 -17.66 -9.59 4.05
CA PHE A 163 -18.92 -8.89 3.77
C PHE A 163 -19.26 -8.89 2.27
N PHE A 164 -18.25 -8.72 1.42
CA PHE A 164 -18.44 -8.73 -0.03
C PHE A 164 -18.73 -10.13 -0.59
N VAL A 165 -18.02 -11.16 -0.12
CA VAL A 165 -18.07 -12.51 -0.67
C VAL A 165 -19.17 -13.38 -0.05
N ARG A 166 -19.55 -13.13 1.21
CA ARG A 166 -20.52 -13.95 1.93
C ARG A 166 -21.83 -14.02 1.14
N LYS A 167 -22.09 -15.20 0.56
CA LYS A 167 -23.43 -15.56 0.10
C LYS A 167 -24.29 -15.52 1.34
N GLN A 168 -25.25 -14.60 1.41
CA GLN A 168 -26.29 -14.66 2.42
C GLN A 168 -26.94 -16.03 2.27
N SER A 169 -26.67 -16.95 3.20
CA SER A 169 -27.37 -18.22 3.32
C SER A 169 -28.85 -17.91 3.15
N GLN A 170 -29.50 -18.57 2.18
CA GLN A 170 -30.94 -18.45 2.02
C GLN A 170 -31.55 -18.79 3.37
N GLY A 171 -32.14 -17.81 4.05
CA GLY A 171 -33.19 -18.13 5.01
C GLY A 171 -34.30 -18.75 4.18
N GLN A 172 -34.36 -20.08 4.22
CA GLN A 172 -35.57 -20.83 3.98
C GLN A 172 -36.51 -20.59 5.16
#